data_AF-A0A970APZ5-F1
#
_entry.id   AF-A0A970APZ5-F1
#
_cell.length_a   1.000
_cell.length_b   1.000
_cell.length_c   1.000
_cell.angle_alpha   90.00
_cell.angle_beta   90.00
_cell.angle_gamma   90.00
#
_symmetry.space_group_name_H-M   'P 1'
#
loop_
_entity.id
_entity.type
_entity.pdbx_description
1 polymer ?
#
loop_
_entity_poly.entity_id
_entity_poly.type
_entity_poly.pdbx_seq_one_letter_code
_entity_poly.pdbx_strand_id
1 'polypeptide(L)'
;TRPIEELASEYVNCFWELYEPKKFLGRVYRHYLEMEPRTYQKKFQMLKLIELRALLIIVWRQGIKRNTRFQFWIQLFLILKHNPKVLVSYISMCALLEHHIEYRQIVKNEIEGQIADYRKLNLSQKPQQVEINQSLIA
;
A
#
# COMPACT_ATOMS: atom_id res chain seq x y z
N THR A 1 -9.28 21.26 -18.72
CA THR A 1 -8.43 20.34 -17.93
C THR A 1 -9.20 19.93 -16.68
N ARG A 2 -9.00 18.70 -16.17
CA ARG A 2 -9.73 18.20 -14.98
C ARG A 2 -9.28 18.95 -13.71
N PRO A 3 -10.16 19.20 -12.72
CA PRO A 3 -9.80 19.80 -11.44
C PRO A 3 -8.74 18.97 -10.70
N ILE A 4 -7.79 19.64 -10.06
CA ILE A 4 -6.68 18.96 -9.36
C ILE A 4 -7.18 18.17 -8.14
N GLU A 5 -8.22 18.65 -7.47
CA GLU A 5 -8.82 18.00 -6.31
C GLU A 5 -9.47 16.67 -6.68
N GLU A 6 -10.05 16.60 -7.87
CA GLU A 6 -10.67 15.38 -8.40
C GLU A 6 -9.58 14.33 -8.67
N LEU A 7 -8.49 14.72 -9.33
CA LEU A 7 -7.35 13.85 -9.59
C LEU A 7 -6.69 13.35 -8.30
N ALA A 8 -6.49 14.24 -7.32
CA ALA A 8 -5.92 13.89 -6.04
C ALA A 8 -6.82 12.92 -5.23
N SER A 9 -8.14 13.14 -5.26
CA SER A 9 -9.10 12.23 -4.60
C SER A 9 -9.10 10.85 -5.26
N GLU A 10 -9.09 10.79 -6.61
CA GLU A 10 -8.99 9.54 -7.36
C GLU A 10 -7.70 8.79 -7.06
N TYR A 11 -6.58 9.51 -7.00
CA TYR A 11 -5.29 8.93 -6.64
C TYR A 11 -5.32 8.28 -5.26
N VAL A 12 -5.84 8.98 -4.24
CA VAL A 12 -5.98 8.45 -2.88
C VAL A 12 -6.85 7.21 -2.86
N ASN A 13 -8.00 7.24 -3.53
CA ASN A 13 -8.91 6.10 -3.61
C ASN A 13 -8.26 4.89 -4.28
N CYS A 14 -7.56 5.11 -5.40
CA CYS A 14 -6.82 4.07 -6.09
C CYS A 14 -5.73 3.47 -5.19
N PHE A 15 -4.94 4.31 -4.52
CA PHE A 15 -3.88 3.87 -3.61
C PHE A 15 -4.44 3.07 -2.43
N TRP A 16 -5.56 3.52 -1.87
CA TRP A 16 -6.27 2.87 -0.76
C TRP A 16 -6.75 1.46 -1.12
N GLU A 17 -7.33 1.31 -2.31
CA GLU A 17 -7.81 0.03 -2.83
C GLU A 17 -6.66 -0.88 -3.26
N LEU A 18 -5.64 -0.31 -3.90
CA LEU A 18 -4.47 -1.04 -4.38
C LEU A 18 -3.77 -1.73 -3.22
N TYR A 19 -3.51 -1.02 -2.12
CA TYR A 19 -2.82 -1.57 -0.94
C TYR A 19 -3.79 -2.07 0.14
N GLU A 20 -5.00 -2.49 -0.22
CA GLU A 20 -5.87 -3.24 0.68
C GLU A 20 -5.23 -4.60 1.05
N PRO A 21 -5.15 -4.94 2.35
CA PRO A 21 -4.42 -6.13 2.82
C PRO A 21 -4.76 -7.43 2.08
N LYS A 22 -6.04 -7.75 1.91
CA LYS A 22 -6.46 -9.01 1.29
C LYS A 22 -6.19 -9.02 -0.20
N LYS A 23 -6.49 -7.92 -0.90
CA LYS A 23 -6.22 -7.74 -2.34
C LYS A 23 -4.73 -7.79 -2.63
N PHE A 24 -3.91 -7.12 -1.82
CA PHE A 24 -2.46 -7.13 -1.97
C PHE A 24 -1.89 -8.53 -1.79
N LEU A 25 -2.22 -9.23 -0.70
CA LEU A 25 -1.77 -10.62 -0.49
C LEU A 25 -2.23 -11.54 -1.62
N GLY A 26 -3.48 -11.40 -2.08
CA GLY A 26 -4.00 -12.17 -3.22
C GLY A 26 -3.25 -11.93 -4.52
N ARG A 27 -2.83 -10.69 -4.82
CA ARG A 27 -2.00 -10.39 -5.99
C ARG A 27 -0.59 -10.96 -5.87
N VAL A 28 0.06 -10.75 -4.73
CA VAL A 28 1.40 -11.24 -4.45
C VAL A 28 1.45 -12.77 -4.54
N TYR A 29 0.47 -13.44 -3.95
CA TYR A 29 0.35 -14.90 -4.01
C TYR A 29 0.25 -15.43 -5.44
N ARG A 30 -0.65 -14.87 -6.26
CA ARG A 30 -0.81 -15.27 -7.67
C ARG A 30 0.48 -15.07 -8.45
N HIS A 31 1.11 -13.90 -8.30
CA HIS A 31 2.39 -13.61 -8.93
C HIS A 31 3.44 -14.68 -8.64
N TYR A 32 3.57 -15.11 -7.38
CA TYR A 32 4.56 -16.11 -6.99
C TYR A 32 4.19 -17.55 -7.35
N LEU A 33 2.91 -17.86 -7.52
CA LEU A 33 2.48 -19.16 -8.05
C LEU A 33 2.77 -19.29 -9.54
N GLU A 34 2.55 -18.23 -10.31
CA GLU A 34 2.76 -18.19 -11.75
C GLU A 34 4.25 -18.06 -12.10
N MET A 35 5.09 -17.67 -11.13
CA MET A 35 6.52 -17.47 -11.35
C MET A 35 7.25 -18.81 -11.50
N GLU A 36 7.95 -18.98 -12.62
CA GLU A 36 8.84 -20.11 -12.81
C GLU A 36 9.99 -20.08 -11.79
N PRO A 37 10.44 -21.26 -11.32
CA PRO A 37 11.58 -21.33 -10.41
C PRO A 37 12.84 -20.77 -11.09
N ARG A 38 13.53 -19.86 -10.41
CA ARG A 38 14.76 -19.24 -10.94
C ARG A 38 15.80 -20.30 -11.30
N THR A 39 16.40 -20.15 -12.49
CA THR A 39 17.46 -21.01 -13.01
C THR A 39 18.74 -20.91 -12.16
N TYR A 40 19.11 -19.70 -11.75
CA TYR A 40 20.21 -19.46 -10.82
C TYR A 40 19.73 -19.50 -9.37
N GLN A 41 20.32 -20.40 -8.58
CA GLN A 41 20.03 -20.54 -7.16
C GLN A 41 21.19 -20.02 -6.32
N LYS A 42 20.92 -18.99 -5.53
CA LYS A 42 21.85 -18.58 -4.47
C LYS A 42 21.92 -19.72 -3.46
N LYS A 43 23.14 -20.13 -3.06
CA LYS A 43 23.32 -21.14 -2.01
C LYS A 43 22.53 -20.73 -0.77
N PHE A 44 21.88 -21.70 -0.14
CA PHE A 44 21.17 -21.46 1.13
C PHE A 44 22.13 -20.85 2.13
N GLN A 45 21.80 -19.64 2.60
CA GLN A 45 22.52 -18.97 3.67
C GLN A 45 21.66 -19.08 4.91
N MET A 46 22.26 -19.53 6.02
CA MET A 46 21.58 -19.53 7.32
C MET A 46 21.10 -18.12 7.64
N LEU A 47 19.83 -18.00 8.00
CA LEU A 47 19.24 -16.73 8.39
C LEU A 47 20.00 -16.18 9.60
N LYS A 48 20.38 -14.90 9.52
CA LYS A 48 20.96 -14.21 10.67
C LYS A 48 19.90 -14.06 11.76
N LEU A 49 20.33 -13.92 13.02
CA LEU A 49 19.41 -13.70 14.15
C LEU A 49 18.44 -12.54 13.91
N ILE A 50 18.91 -11.48 13.24
CA ILE A 50 18.09 -10.30 12.91
C ILE A 50 16.98 -10.65 11.91
N GLU A 51 17.27 -11.49 10.92
CA GLU A 51 16.32 -11.94 9.89
C GLU A 51 15.30 -12.91 10.49
N LEU A 52 15.74 -13.79 11.39
CA LEU A 52 14.84 -14.68 12.12
C LEU A 52 13.88 -13.90 13.01
N ARG A 53 14.36 -12.88 13.72
CA ARG A 53 13.51 -11.98 14.51
C ARG A 53 12.49 -11.26 13.61
N ALA A 54 12.92 -10.72 12.47
CA ALA A 54 12.01 -10.08 11.53
C ALA A 54 10.94 -11.05 11.00
N LEU A 55 11.33 -12.28 10.65
CA LEU A 55 10.42 -13.34 10.21
C LEU A 55 9.36 -13.64 11.28
N LEU A 56 9.77 -13.81 12.55
CA LEU A 56 8.84 -14.08 13.66
C LEU A 56 7.86 -12.93 13.86
N ILE A 57 8.32 -11.68 13.74
CA ILE A 57 7.44 -10.50 13.82
C ILE A 57 6.39 -10.52 12.70
N ILE A 58 6.78 -10.85 11.47
CA ILE A 58 5.86 -10.94 10.32
C ILE A 58 4.84 -12.05 10.55
N VAL A 59 5.29 -13.25 10.96
CA VAL A 59 4.41 -14.39 11.24
C VAL A 59 3.43 -14.05 12.37
N TRP A 60 3.87 -13.36 13.41
CA TRP A 60 2.98 -12.91 14.49
C TRP A 60 1.96 -11.86 14.00
N ARG A 61 2.41 -10.81 13.32
CA ARG A 61 1.55 -9.71 12.88
C ARG A 61 0.52 -10.15 11.83
N GLN A 62 0.97 -10.86 10.79
CA GLN A 62 0.10 -11.30 9.69
C GLN A 62 -0.67 -12.57 10.04
N GLY A 63 -0.04 -13.50 10.76
CA GLY A 63 -0.62 -14.81 11.06
C GLY A 63 -1.55 -14.84 12.28
N ILE A 64 -1.46 -13.86 13.19
CA ILE A 64 -2.25 -13.85 14.43
C ILE A 64 -3.00 -12.53 14.61
N LYS A 65 -2.30 -11.39 14.59
CA LYS A 65 -2.91 -10.09 14.94
C LYS A 65 -3.92 -9.57 13.89
N ARG A 66 -3.69 -9.85 12.60
CA ARG A 66 -4.49 -9.29 11.49
C ARG A 66 -5.62 -10.21 11.05
N ASN A 67 -6.66 -9.59 10.47
CA ASN A 67 -7.80 -10.29 9.85
C ASN A 67 -7.43 -11.07 8.57
N THR A 68 -6.21 -10.90 8.04
CA THR A 68 -5.65 -11.64 6.91
C THR A 68 -5.06 -13.01 7.30
N ARG A 69 -5.08 -13.38 8.59
CA ARG A 69 -4.46 -14.61 9.13
C ARG A 69 -4.75 -15.89 8.36
N PHE A 70 -6.01 -16.19 8.07
CA PHE A 70 -6.37 -17.42 7.36
C PHE A 70 -5.82 -17.43 5.93
N GLN A 71 -5.96 -16.30 5.23
CA GLN A 71 -5.41 -16.13 3.88
C GLN A 71 -3.89 -16.29 3.89
N PHE A 72 -3.20 -15.66 4.85
CA PHE A 72 -1.76 -15.75 5.01
C PHE A 72 -1.30 -17.21 5.20
N TRP A 73 -1.89 -17.95 6.15
CA TRP A 73 -1.49 -19.33 6.42
C TRP A 73 -1.77 -20.27 5.24
N ILE A 74 -2.93 -20.14 4.58
CA ILE A 74 -3.27 -20.94 3.40
C ILE A 74 -2.28 -20.67 2.27
N GLN A 75 -2.02 -19.40 1.95
CA GLN A 75 -1.10 -19.03 0.88
C GLN A 75 0.34 -19.44 1.19
N LEU A 76 0.78 -19.29 2.44
CA LEU A 76 2.11 -19.72 2.88
C LEU A 76 2.30 -21.22 2.70
N PHE A 77 1.32 -22.02 3.11
CA PHE A 77 1.34 -23.47 2.92
C PHE A 77 1.36 -23.86 1.44
N LEU A 78 0.53 -23.20 0.61
CA LEU A 78 0.47 -23.49 -0.82
C LEU A 78 1.77 -23.11 -1.54
N ILE A 79 2.42 -22.00 -1.17
CA ILE A 79 3.74 -21.64 -1.71
C ILE A 79 4.78 -22.67 -1.29
N LEU A 80 4.80 -23.08 -0.02
CA LEU A 80 5.76 -24.08 0.46
C LEU A 80 5.61 -25.42 -0.30
N LYS A 81 4.38 -25.79 -0.65
CA LYS A 81 4.09 -27.01 -1.41
C LYS A 81 4.46 -26.92 -2.90
N HIS A 82 4.12 -25.81 -3.58
CA HIS A 82 4.25 -25.72 -5.04
C HIS A 82 5.58 -25.10 -5.48
N ASN A 83 6.05 -24.08 -4.78
CA ASN A 83 7.27 -23.36 -5.13
C ASN A 83 7.99 -22.84 -3.87
N PRO A 84 8.62 -23.72 -3.07
CA PRO A 84 9.28 -23.30 -1.82
C PRO A 84 10.44 -22.32 -2.08
N LYS A 85 10.94 -22.24 -3.31
CA LYS A 85 12.07 -21.36 -3.68
C LYS A 85 11.71 -19.88 -3.65
N VAL A 86 10.44 -19.52 -3.81
CA VAL A 86 9.98 -18.12 -3.76
C VAL A 86 9.53 -17.69 -2.36
N LEU A 87 9.59 -18.59 -1.38
CA LEU A 87 9.11 -18.36 -0.01
C LEU A 87 9.71 -17.10 0.62
N VAL A 88 11.03 -16.91 0.51
CA VAL A 88 11.71 -15.73 1.08
C VAL A 88 11.18 -14.46 0.44
N SER A 89 11.04 -14.44 -0.89
CA SER A 89 10.49 -13.29 -1.62
C SER A 89 9.02 -13.01 -1.27
N TYR A 90 8.22 -14.06 -1.07
CA TYR A 90 6.85 -13.93 -0.58
C TYR A 90 6.78 -13.32 0.82
N ILE A 91 7.59 -13.80 1.76
CA ILE A 91 7.67 -13.23 3.11
C ILE A 91 8.12 -11.77 3.07
N SER A 92 9.09 -11.42 2.23
CA SER A 92 9.51 -10.02 2.05
C SER A 92 8.35 -9.13 1.58
N MET A 93 7.49 -9.63 0.67
CA MET A 93 6.29 -8.90 0.25
C MET A 93 5.23 -8.80 1.37
N CYS A 94 5.10 -9.81 2.23
CA CYS A 94 4.27 -9.73 3.43
C CYS A 94 4.78 -8.66 4.42
N ALA A 95 6.10 -8.48 4.53
CA ALA A 95 6.71 -7.41 5.30
C ALA A 95 6.43 -6.03 4.68
N LEU A 96 6.56 -5.93 3.36
CA LEU A 96 6.26 -4.71 2.62
C LEU A 96 4.79 -4.28 2.77
N LEU A 97 3.88 -5.25 2.83
CA LEU A 97 2.47 -4.99 3.12
C LEU A 97 2.27 -4.31 4.49
N GLU A 98 3.02 -4.71 5.53
CA GLU A 98 2.92 -4.07 6.84
C GLU A 98 3.20 -2.57 6.76
N HIS A 99 4.26 -2.20 6.02
CA HIS A 99 4.57 -0.81 5.74
C HIS A 99 3.45 -0.12 4.94
N HIS A 100 2.93 -0.77 3.89
CA HIS A 100 1.88 -0.17 3.06
C HIS A 100 0.57 0.08 3.80
N ILE A 101 0.22 -0.72 4.81
CA ILE A 101 -1.02 -0.55 5.58
C ILE A 101 -0.97 0.73 6.43
N GLU A 102 0.19 1.05 6.98
CA GLU A 102 0.39 2.31 7.70
C GLU A 102 0.54 3.47 6.70
N TYR A 103 1.36 3.27 5.68
CA TYR A 103 1.68 4.30 4.70
C TYR A 103 0.45 4.80 3.92
N ARG A 104 -0.50 3.92 3.56
CA ARG A 104 -1.76 4.33 2.90
C ARG A 104 -2.59 5.29 3.76
N GLN A 105 -2.53 5.15 5.08
CA GLN A 105 -3.27 6.04 5.98
C GLN A 105 -2.59 7.41 6.03
N ILE A 106 -1.26 7.43 6.08
CA ILE A 106 -0.47 8.66 6.04
C ILE A 106 -0.74 9.42 4.74
N VAL A 107 -0.61 8.74 3.59
CA VAL A 107 -0.85 9.35 2.26
C VAL A 107 -2.27 9.90 2.15
N LYS A 108 -3.27 9.14 2.61
CA LYS A 108 -4.66 9.59 2.62
C LYS A 108 -4.83 10.87 3.44
N ASN A 109 -4.36 10.87 4.69
CA ASN A 109 -4.51 12.02 5.59
C ASN A 109 -3.82 13.27 5.04
N GLU A 110 -2.60 13.11 4.51
CA GLU A 110 -1.80 14.22 3.98
C GLU A 110 -2.47 14.84 2.76
N ILE A 111 -2.87 14.02 1.78
CA ILE A 111 -3.48 14.53 0.55
C ILE A 111 -4.87 15.12 0.83
N GLU A 112 -5.69 14.47 1.65
CA GLU A 112 -7.00 15.02 2.04
C GLU A 112 -6.87 16.35 2.79
N GLY A 113 -5.83 16.50 3.63
CA GLY A 113 -5.48 17.76 4.29
C GLY A 113 -5.11 18.86 3.29
N GLN A 114 -4.21 18.55 2.36
CA GLN A 114 -3.80 19.48 1.31
C GLN A 114 -4.97 19.92 0.41
N ILE A 115 -5.89 19.00 0.08
CA ILE A 115 -7.13 19.33 -0.66
C ILE A 115 -8.01 20.29 0.15
N ALA A 116 -8.17 20.07 1.46
CA ALA A 116 -8.98 20.93 2.31
C ALA A 116 -8.40 22.35 2.39
N ASP A 117 -7.09 22.48 2.52
CA ASP A 117 -6.42 23.79 2.57
C ASP A 117 -6.44 24.50 1.22
N TYR A 118 -6.25 23.76 0.12
CA TYR A 118 -6.41 24.29 -1.23
C TYR A 118 -7.82 24.84 -1.47
N ARG A 119 -8.87 24.12 -1.02
CA ARG A 119 -10.26 24.60 -1.10
C ARG A 119 -10.49 25.88 -0.32
N LYS A 120 -9.96 25.99 0.91
CA LYS A 120 -10.06 27.21 1.73
C LYS A 120 -9.41 28.39 1.02
N LEU A 121 -8.20 28.21 0.49
CA LEU A 121 -7.49 29.27 -0.23
C LEU A 121 -8.28 29.75 -1.45
N ASN A 122 -8.80 28.82 -2.27
CA ASN A 122 -9.64 29.16 -3.42
C ASN A 122 -10.95 29.85 -3.02
N LEU A 123 -11.55 29.45 -1.90
CA LEU A 123 -12.77 30.07 -1.37
C LEU A 123 -12.50 31.49 -0.84
N SER A 124 -11.33 31.75 -0.25
CA SER A 124 -10.93 33.09 0.19
C SER A 124 -10.57 34.04 -0.95
N GLN A 125 -10.11 33.50 -2.09
CA GLN A 125 -9.77 34.31 -3.28
C GLN A 125 -11.01 34.71 -4.11
N LYS A 126 -12.06 33.86 -4.15
CA LYS A 126 -13.31 34.16 -4.86
C LYS A 126 -14.02 35.47 -4.44
N PRO A 127 -14.23 35.80 -3.15
CA PRO A 127 -14.92 37.03 -2.77
C PRO A 127 -14.15 38.30 -3.17
N GLN A 128 -12.82 38.29 -3.06
CA GLN A 128 -11.98 39.44 -3.39
C GLN A 128 -11.95 39.73 -4.89
N GLN A 129 -11.99 38.71 -5.74
CA GLN A 129 -12.02 38.87 -7.19
C GLN A 129 -13.41 39.33 -7.70
N VAL A 130 -14.49 39.01 -6.98
CA VAL A 130 -15.85 39.50 -7.27
C VAL A 130 -16.01 40.97 -6.90
N GLU A 131 -15.50 41.42 -5.75
CA GLU A 131 -15.51 42.84 -5.35
C GLU A 131 -14.63 43.72 -6.25
N ILE A 132 -13.45 43.24 -6.67
CA ILE A 132 -12.58 43.98 -7.59
C ILE A 132 -13.25 44.12 -8.97
N ASN A 133 -13.90 43.07 -9.47
CA ASN A 133 -14.60 43.14 -10.75
C ASN A 133 -15.88 43.99 -10.67
N GLN A 134 -16.58 44.02 -9.53
CA GLN A 134 -17.76 44.89 -9.35
C GLN A 134 -17.39 46.38 -9.20
N SER A 135 -16.25 46.70 -8.57
CA SER A 135 -15.77 48.09 -8.43
C SER A 135 -15.11 48.65 -9.70
N LEU A 136 -14.73 47.81 -10.66
CA LEU A 136 -14.25 48.22 -11.98
C LEU A 136 -15.38 48.45 -13.01
N ILE A 137 -16.61 48.03 -12.69
CA ILE A 137 -17.79 48.15 -13.57
C ILE A 137 -18.74 49.27 -13.11
N ALA A 138 -18.56 49.82 -11.90
CA ALA A 138 -19.28 50.99 -11.36
C ALA A 138 -18.48 52.29 -11.58
#